data_AF-E6ZS91-F1
#
_entry.id   AF-E6ZS91-F1
#
_cell.length_a   1.000
_cell.length_b   1.000
_cell.length_c   1.000
_cell.angle_alpha   90.00
_cell.angle_beta   90.00
_cell.angle_gamma   90.00
#
_symmetry.space_group_name_H-M   'P 1'
#
loop_
_entity.id
_entity.type
_entity.pdbx_description
1 polymer ?
#
loop_
_entity_poly.entity_id
_entity_poly.type
_entity_poly.pdbx_seq_one_letter_code
_entity_poly.pdbx_strand_id
1 'polypeptide(L)'
;MRLLLQRPHLVLSVLLLSLSLCYCVRRDDGSLGTFSDLSISEELQRAEQAREHIQAIEWAHGLPVGWFTTVVGRTDDGTRRARAHINRRGSRFSLLIPADDAGRGTVYSVFRIVHPQTLREIRAVMMIKVANGQRGELIGEAHFPQHLTRDQAEDAQLMLEQRADWYPPDIARRYGRFAMQL
;
A
#
# COMPACT_ATOMS: atom_id res chain seq x y z
N MET A 1 44.62 -20.65 -35.19
CA MET A 1 43.78 -20.08 -34.12
C MET A 1 44.06 -20.78 -32.78
N ARG A 2 45.19 -20.48 -32.12
CA ARG A 2 45.63 -21.16 -30.86
C ARG A 2 46.11 -20.19 -29.77
N LEU A 3 45.58 -18.97 -29.72
CA LEU A 3 46.07 -17.94 -28.79
C LEU A 3 45.05 -17.45 -27.75
N LEU A 4 43.80 -17.94 -27.75
CA LEU A 4 42.77 -17.48 -26.82
C LEU A 4 42.55 -18.39 -25.59
N LEU A 5 43.25 -19.52 -25.47
CA LEU A 5 43.04 -20.50 -24.39
C LEU A 5 44.06 -20.43 -23.23
N GLN A 6 45.05 -19.54 -23.28
CA GLN A 6 46.12 -19.49 -22.25
C GLN A 6 45.87 -18.49 -21.12
N ARG A 7 44.76 -17.74 -21.13
CA ARG A 7 44.44 -16.75 -20.09
C ARG A 7 42.96 -16.79 -19.72
N PRO A 8 42.52 -17.81 -18.94
CA PRO A 8 41.11 -17.93 -18.53
C PRO A 8 40.62 -16.71 -17.75
N HIS A 9 41.54 -15.99 -17.09
CA HIS A 9 41.26 -14.75 -16.37
C HIS A 9 40.84 -13.61 -17.31
N LEU A 10 41.38 -13.53 -18.54
CA LEU A 10 41.01 -12.49 -19.50
C LEU A 10 39.59 -12.70 -20.04
N VAL A 11 39.25 -13.96 -20.35
CA VAL A 11 37.89 -14.34 -20.77
C VAL A 11 36.88 -14.05 -19.66
N LEU A 12 37.21 -14.39 -18.41
CA LEU A 12 36.36 -14.11 -17.25
C LEU A 12 36.19 -12.60 -17.02
N SER A 13 37.24 -11.79 -17.14
CA SER A 13 37.13 -10.33 -16.97
C SER A 13 36.33 -9.66 -18.09
N VAL A 14 36.41 -10.13 -19.33
CA VAL A 14 35.57 -9.64 -20.44
C VAL A 14 34.11 -10.03 -20.22
N LEU A 15 33.85 -11.24 -19.72
CA LEU A 15 32.50 -11.70 -19.39
C LEU A 15 31.90 -10.87 -18.23
N LEU A 16 32.66 -10.62 -17.17
CA LEU A 16 32.25 -9.79 -16.03
C LEU A 16 32.03 -8.32 -16.42
N LEU A 17 32.87 -7.75 -17.30
CA LEU A 17 32.66 -6.41 -17.84
C LEU A 17 31.40 -6.33 -18.71
N SER A 18 31.15 -7.34 -19.55
CA SER A 18 29.92 -7.41 -20.35
C SER A 18 28.65 -7.56 -19.50
N LEU A 19 28.72 -8.28 -18.38
CA LEU A 19 27.62 -8.36 -17.40
C LEU A 19 27.42 -7.05 -16.62
N SER A 20 28.50 -6.30 -16.35
CA SER A 20 28.41 -4.97 -15.73
C SER A 20 27.84 -3.90 -16.66
N LEU A 21 28.11 -4.01 -17.97
CA LEU A 21 27.58 -3.11 -19.01
C LEU A 21 26.15 -3.45 -19.44
N CYS A 22 25.63 -4.62 -19.07
CA CYS A 22 24.24 -5.01 -19.34
C CYS A 22 23.24 -4.49 -18.28
N TYR A 23 23.71 -3.70 -17.32
CA TYR A 23 22.86 -3.11 -16.27
C TYR A 23 23.07 -1.60 -16.18
N CYS A 24 22.84 -0.85 -17.27
CA CYS A 24 22.61 0.60 -17.26
C CYS A 24 22.30 1.15 -18.68
N VAL A 25 21.18 0.76 -19.30
CA VAL A 25 20.50 1.62 -20.30
C VAL A 25 18.99 1.47 -20.13
N ARG A 26 18.42 2.30 -19.24
CA ARG A 26 17.07 2.83 -19.42
C ARG A 26 17.08 4.29 -18.95
N ARG A 27 17.70 5.13 -19.78
CA ARG A 27 17.56 6.59 -19.76
C ARG A 27 16.98 6.92 -21.13
N ASP A 28 15.70 7.28 -21.15
CA ASP A 28 15.25 8.66 -21.36
C ASP A 28 15.20 8.98 -22.86
N ASP A 29 14.21 8.36 -23.52
CA ASP A 29 13.65 8.97 -24.73
C ASP A 29 12.49 9.83 -24.26
N GLY A 30 12.78 11.13 -24.14
CA GLY A 30 11.75 12.15 -23.97
C GLY A 30 10.82 12.14 -25.18
N SER A 31 9.62 11.61 -25.00
CA SER A 31 8.49 11.78 -25.91
C SER A 31 7.19 11.34 -25.23
N LEU A 32 6.35 12.33 -24.88
CA LEU A 32 4.89 12.38 -25.06
C LEU A 32 4.02 11.13 -24.80
N GLY A 33 3.07 11.29 -23.86
CA GLY A 33 1.87 10.44 -23.73
C GLY A 33 2.17 9.12 -23.03
N THR A 34 1.46 8.71 -22.00
CA THR A 34 0.00 8.63 -21.93
C THR A 34 -0.33 8.45 -20.46
N PHE A 35 -1.40 9.10 -20.01
CA PHE A 35 -2.05 8.77 -18.74
C PHE A 35 -2.20 7.25 -18.64
N SER A 36 -1.88 6.72 -17.47
CA SER A 36 -1.95 5.32 -17.12
C SER A 36 -3.20 4.65 -17.70
N ASP A 37 -3.01 3.89 -18.78
CA ASP A 37 -4.04 3.08 -19.44
C ASP A 37 -4.22 1.80 -18.61
N LEU A 38 -4.62 1.96 -17.35
CA LEU A 38 -5.22 0.87 -16.62
C LEU A 38 -6.59 0.66 -17.25
N SER A 39 -6.84 -0.55 -17.78
CA SER A 39 -8.17 -0.89 -18.25
C SER A 39 -9.17 -0.62 -17.13
N ILE A 40 -10.32 0.00 -17.44
CA ILE A 40 -11.38 0.31 -16.46
C ILE A 40 -11.74 -0.94 -15.62
N SER A 41 -11.63 -2.13 -16.22
CA SER A 41 -11.79 -3.42 -15.56
C SER A 41 -10.80 -3.70 -14.42
N GLU A 42 -9.52 -3.33 -14.56
CA GLU A 42 -8.52 -3.53 -13.51
C GLU A 42 -8.73 -2.60 -12.32
N GLU A 43 -9.13 -1.35 -12.59
CA GLU A 43 -9.45 -0.39 -11.53
C GLU A 43 -10.69 -0.83 -10.74
N LEU A 44 -11.73 -1.29 -11.46
CA LEU A 44 -12.94 -1.83 -10.84
C LEU A 44 -12.63 -3.06 -9.98
N GLN A 45 -11.83 -4.00 -10.49
CA GLN A 45 -11.43 -5.20 -9.76
C GLN A 45 -10.65 -4.87 -8.48
N ARG A 46 -9.75 -3.87 -8.53
CA ARG A 46 -9.02 -3.42 -7.33
C ARG A 46 -9.95 -2.77 -6.31
N ALA A 47 -10.94 -1.99 -6.77
CA ALA A 47 -11.93 -1.39 -5.90
C ALA A 47 -12.85 -2.43 -5.25
N GLU A 48 -13.21 -3.50 -5.97
CA GLU A 48 -13.97 -4.64 -5.44
C GLU A 48 -13.17 -5.41 -4.39
N GLN A 49 -11.89 -5.71 -4.64
CA GLN A 49 -11.01 -6.33 -3.64
C GLN A 49 -10.91 -5.45 -2.37
N ALA A 50 -10.72 -4.14 -2.54
CA ALA A 50 -10.73 -3.21 -1.41
C ALA A 50 -12.07 -3.18 -0.68
N ARG A 51 -13.19 -3.45 -1.36
CA ARG A 51 -14.53 -3.52 -0.77
C ARG A 51 -14.68 -4.72 0.17
N GLU A 52 -14.12 -5.87 -0.16
CA GLU A 52 -14.14 -7.03 0.74
C GLU A 52 -13.41 -6.72 2.05
N HIS A 53 -12.25 -6.07 1.96
CA HIS A 53 -11.48 -5.67 3.14
C HIS A 53 -12.18 -4.57 3.96
N ILE A 54 -12.86 -3.61 3.34
CA ILE A 54 -13.59 -2.58 4.09
C ILE A 54 -14.81 -3.15 4.82
N GLN A 55 -15.51 -4.14 4.25
CA GLN A 55 -16.63 -4.79 4.92
C GLN A 55 -16.17 -5.51 6.21
N ALA A 56 -14.97 -6.09 6.22
CA ALA A 56 -14.41 -6.66 7.44
C ALA A 56 -14.15 -5.60 8.52
N ILE A 57 -13.75 -4.39 8.13
CA ILE A 57 -13.59 -3.26 9.05
C ILE A 57 -14.96 -2.77 9.55
N GLU A 58 -15.94 -2.63 8.65
CA GLU A 58 -17.31 -2.24 9.00
C GLU A 58 -17.90 -3.20 10.04
N TRP A 59 -17.80 -4.51 9.79
CA TRP A 59 -18.28 -5.53 10.73
C TRP A 59 -17.51 -5.49 12.05
N ALA A 60 -16.18 -5.40 12.02
CA ALA A 60 -15.37 -5.35 13.24
C ALA A 60 -15.79 -4.21 14.18
N HIS A 61 -16.26 -3.10 13.62
CA HIS A 61 -16.68 -1.90 14.35
C HIS A 61 -18.19 -1.71 14.49
N GLY A 62 -19.00 -2.66 14.00
CA GLY A 62 -20.46 -2.55 14.04
C GLY A 62 -21.01 -1.40 13.19
N LEU A 63 -20.30 -1.00 12.14
CA LEU A 63 -20.76 -0.01 11.17
C LEU A 63 -21.74 -0.65 10.17
N PRO A 64 -22.72 0.12 9.64
CA PRO A 64 -23.56 -0.33 8.53
C PRO A 64 -22.73 -0.73 7.32
N VAL A 65 -23.21 -1.71 6.54
CA VAL A 65 -22.58 -2.09 5.27
C VAL A 65 -22.60 -0.91 4.32
N GLY A 66 -21.44 -0.58 3.72
CA GLY A 66 -21.32 0.56 2.81
C GLY A 66 -21.31 1.92 3.53
N TRP A 67 -20.99 1.94 4.82
CA TRP A 67 -20.77 3.18 5.56
C TRP A 67 -19.65 4.01 4.92
N PHE A 68 -18.59 3.36 4.43
CA PHE A 68 -17.58 4.05 3.62
C PHE A 68 -18.11 4.31 2.20
N THR A 69 -18.30 5.58 1.85
CA THR A 69 -19.01 5.97 0.61
C THR A 69 -18.15 5.90 -0.64
N THR A 70 -16.83 5.99 -0.49
CA THR A 70 -15.89 5.90 -1.61
C THR A 70 -14.81 4.89 -1.26
N VAL A 71 -14.68 3.86 -2.07
CA VAL A 71 -13.61 2.86 -1.95
C VAL A 71 -12.75 2.97 -3.19
N VAL A 72 -11.50 3.36 -2.97
CA VAL A 72 -10.49 3.52 -4.00
C VAL A 72 -9.53 2.34 -3.88
N GLY A 73 -9.33 1.60 -4.97
CA GLY A 73 -8.34 0.53 -4.99
C GLY A 73 -6.91 1.05 -4.87
N ARG A 74 -5.92 0.15 -5.03
CA ARG A 74 -4.50 0.51 -5.03
C ARG A 74 -4.20 1.53 -6.14
N THR A 75 -3.69 2.69 -5.74
CA THR A 75 -3.17 3.76 -6.61
C THR A 75 -1.77 4.19 -6.16
N ASP A 76 -0.98 4.77 -7.08
CA ASP A 76 0.35 5.29 -6.74
C ASP A 76 0.29 6.45 -5.74
N ASP A 77 -0.71 7.32 -5.92
CA ASP A 77 -0.98 8.43 -5.02
C ASP A 77 -1.39 7.96 -3.61
N GLY A 78 -2.27 6.94 -3.54
CA GLY A 78 -2.62 6.31 -2.27
C GLY A 78 -1.41 5.64 -1.62
N THR A 79 -0.57 4.96 -2.41
CA THR A 79 0.66 4.32 -1.92
C THR A 79 1.62 5.35 -1.34
N ARG A 80 1.77 6.51 -2.00
CA ARG A 80 2.58 7.62 -1.51
C ARG A 80 2.04 8.18 -0.19
N ARG A 81 0.73 8.40 -0.07
CA ARG A 81 0.10 8.87 1.17
C ARG A 81 0.23 7.86 2.31
N ALA A 82 -0.01 6.58 2.04
CA ALA A 82 0.13 5.52 3.01
C ALA A 82 1.58 5.42 3.51
N ARG A 83 2.58 5.47 2.61
CA ARG A 83 3.99 5.50 2.99
C ARG A 83 4.33 6.70 3.88
N ALA A 84 3.81 7.88 3.56
CA ALA A 84 4.00 9.08 4.38
C ALA A 84 3.38 8.92 5.78
N HIS A 85 2.18 8.33 5.88
CA HIS A 85 1.52 8.08 7.15
C HIS A 85 2.23 7.04 8.01
N ILE A 86 2.68 5.93 7.42
CA ILE A 86 3.48 4.90 8.12
C ILE A 86 4.71 5.54 8.77
N ASN A 87 5.42 6.39 8.04
CA ASN A 87 6.63 7.06 8.51
C ASN A 87 6.36 8.21 9.50
N ARG A 88 5.09 8.60 9.71
CA ARG A 88 4.73 9.65 10.66
C ARG A 88 4.90 9.12 12.09
N ARG A 89 5.57 9.91 12.93
CA ARG A 89 5.70 9.58 14.36
C ARG A 89 4.31 9.46 15.00
N GLY A 90 4.10 8.38 15.74
CA GLY A 90 2.84 8.12 16.44
C GLY A 90 1.72 7.57 15.55
N SER A 91 2.01 7.19 14.30
CA SER A 91 1.05 6.42 13.50
C SER A 91 0.72 5.09 14.19
N ARG A 92 -0.57 4.81 14.27
CA ARG A 92 -1.14 3.64 14.96
C ARG A 92 -2.08 2.93 14.00
N PHE A 93 -2.12 1.62 14.10
CA PHE A 93 -2.85 0.75 13.20
C PHE A 93 -3.68 -0.24 13.98
N SER A 94 -4.84 -0.54 13.45
CA SER A 94 -5.64 -1.69 13.85
C SER A 94 -5.26 -2.86 12.96
N LEU A 95 -5.30 -4.08 13.51
CA LEU A 95 -4.93 -5.31 12.80
C LEU A 95 -6.13 -6.25 12.74
N LEU A 96 -6.52 -6.65 11.53
CA LEU A 96 -7.45 -7.76 11.28
C LEU A 96 -6.65 -8.98 10.85
N ILE A 97 -6.85 -10.09 11.56
CA ILE A 97 -6.21 -11.37 11.27
C ILE A 97 -7.30 -12.33 10.77
N PRO A 98 -7.14 -12.95 9.59
CA PRO A 98 -8.03 -14.02 9.14
C PRO A 98 -8.08 -15.17 10.13
N ALA A 99 -9.23 -15.84 10.26
CA ALA A 99 -9.39 -16.96 11.21
C ALA A 99 -8.56 -18.20 10.84
N ASP A 100 -8.19 -18.33 9.56
CA ASP A 100 -7.53 -19.47 8.95
C ASP A 100 -6.00 -19.32 8.82
N ASP A 101 -5.47 -18.11 8.80
CA ASP A 101 -4.02 -17.86 8.62
C ASP A 101 -3.50 -16.69 9.48
N ALA A 102 -2.91 -17.03 10.63
CA ALA A 102 -2.28 -16.06 11.54
C ALA A 102 -1.01 -15.41 10.99
N GLY A 103 -0.43 -15.96 9.91
CA GLY A 103 0.74 -15.44 9.19
C GLY A 103 0.39 -14.36 8.17
N ARG A 104 -0.89 -14.05 7.99
CA ARG A 104 -1.40 -12.95 7.16
C ARG A 104 -2.24 -12.00 7.99
N GLY A 105 -2.49 -10.81 7.44
CA GLY A 105 -3.32 -9.82 8.08
C GLY A 105 -3.62 -8.63 7.17
N THR A 106 -4.60 -7.83 7.59
CA THR A 106 -4.86 -6.50 7.05
C THR A 106 -4.65 -5.50 8.18
N VAL A 107 -3.68 -4.60 8.03
CA VAL A 107 -3.53 -3.45 8.92
C VAL A 107 -4.22 -2.25 8.31
N TYR A 108 -4.91 -1.48 9.13
CA TYR A 108 -5.57 -0.26 8.66
C TYR A 108 -5.42 0.86 9.67
N SER A 109 -5.46 2.09 9.16
CA SER A 109 -5.39 3.30 9.98
C SER A 109 -6.26 4.37 9.38
N VAL A 110 -6.93 5.12 10.26
CA VAL A 110 -7.56 6.39 9.88
C VAL A 110 -6.45 7.42 9.65
N PHE A 111 -6.64 8.28 8.66
CA PHE A 111 -5.77 9.39 8.35
C PHE A 111 -6.54 10.48 7.61
N ARG A 112 -5.94 11.67 7.55
CA ARG A 112 -6.52 12.82 6.85
C ARG A 112 -5.83 13.00 5.51
N ILE A 113 -6.62 13.23 4.47
CA ILE A 113 -6.13 13.48 3.11
C ILE A 113 -6.80 14.71 2.53
N VAL A 114 -6.12 15.36 1.60
CA VAL A 114 -6.76 16.34 0.72
C VAL A 114 -7.39 15.56 -0.43
N HIS A 115 -8.71 15.62 -0.56
CA HIS A 115 -9.44 14.92 -1.61
C HIS A 115 -8.96 15.41 -2.99
N PRO A 116 -8.57 14.52 -3.91
CA PRO A 116 -7.91 14.91 -5.16
C PRO A 116 -8.79 15.79 -6.06
N GLN A 117 -10.11 15.51 -6.10
CA GLN A 117 -11.06 16.26 -6.93
C GLN A 117 -11.60 17.53 -6.26
N THR A 118 -11.98 17.47 -4.98
CA THR A 118 -12.65 18.59 -4.29
C THR A 118 -11.70 19.50 -3.51
N LEU A 119 -10.44 19.10 -3.35
CA LEU A 119 -9.39 19.79 -2.59
C LEU A 119 -9.73 20.05 -1.11
N ARG A 120 -10.76 19.39 -0.58
CA ARG A 120 -11.14 19.48 0.83
C ARG A 120 -10.37 18.45 1.65
N GLU A 121 -10.04 18.81 2.88
CA GLU A 121 -9.54 17.84 3.86
C GLU A 121 -10.67 16.88 4.24
N ILE A 122 -10.43 15.59 4.05
CA ILE A 122 -11.37 14.51 4.38
C ILE A 122 -10.66 13.45 5.24
N ARG A 123 -11.45 12.63 5.91
CA ARG A 123 -10.96 11.45 6.63
C ARG A 123 -11.12 10.20 5.77
N ALA A 124 -10.08 9.38 5.78
CA ALA A 124 -10.05 8.12 5.06
C ALA A 124 -9.41 7.04 5.94
N VAL A 125 -9.63 5.79 5.56
CA VAL A 125 -8.94 4.61 6.09
C VAL A 125 -8.07 4.06 4.98
N MET A 126 -6.77 3.85 5.26
CA MET A 126 -5.91 3.07 4.38
C MET A 126 -5.91 1.63 4.83
N MET A 127 -5.79 0.70 3.89
CA MET A 127 -5.75 -0.73 4.15
C MET A 127 -4.50 -1.33 3.53
N ILE A 128 -3.67 -1.98 4.33
CA ILE A 128 -2.42 -2.59 3.90
C ILE A 128 -2.48 -4.08 4.23
N LYS A 129 -2.25 -4.91 3.21
CA LYS A 129 -2.06 -6.34 3.37
C LYS A 129 -0.66 -6.59 3.91
N VAL A 130 -0.56 -7.43 4.93
CA VAL A 130 0.70 -7.89 5.53
C VAL A 130 0.74 -9.41 5.57
N ALA A 131 1.91 -9.97 5.33
CA ALA A 131 2.15 -11.41 5.39
C ALA A 131 3.61 -11.69 5.79
N ASN A 132 3.82 -12.83 6.45
CA ASN A 132 5.13 -13.22 6.98
C ASN A 132 6.23 -13.20 5.90
N GLY A 133 7.26 -12.40 6.15
CA GLY A 133 8.43 -12.27 5.28
C GLY A 133 8.18 -11.47 4.00
N GLN A 134 6.97 -10.98 3.77
CA GLN A 134 6.60 -10.25 2.56
C GLN A 134 6.61 -8.73 2.79
N ARG A 135 6.77 -8.01 1.68
CA ARG A 135 6.57 -6.56 1.65
C ARG A 135 5.09 -6.26 1.84
N GLY A 136 4.77 -5.19 2.58
CA GLY A 136 3.40 -4.72 2.69
C GLY A 136 2.85 -4.26 1.35
N GLU A 137 1.56 -4.48 1.12
CA GLU A 137 0.88 -4.05 -0.10
C GLU A 137 -0.32 -3.19 0.25
N LEU A 138 -0.39 -1.96 -0.30
CA LEU A 138 -1.59 -1.15 -0.17
C LEU A 138 -2.72 -1.82 -0.97
N ILE A 139 -3.80 -2.19 -0.29
CA ILE A 139 -5.01 -2.71 -0.91
C ILE A 139 -5.81 -1.54 -1.51
N GLY A 140 -5.98 -0.47 -0.72
CA GLY A 140 -6.76 0.68 -1.11
C GLY A 140 -7.03 1.64 0.04
N GLU A 141 -7.90 2.60 -0.23
CA GLU A 141 -8.38 3.61 0.70
C GLU A 141 -9.90 3.67 0.69
N ALA A 142 -10.51 3.95 1.83
CA ALA A 142 -11.94 4.10 1.97
C ALA A 142 -12.28 5.42 2.67
N HIS A 143 -13.10 6.26 2.07
CA HIS A 143 -13.43 7.58 2.58
C HIS A 143 -14.63 7.54 3.52
N PHE A 144 -14.60 8.38 4.54
CA PHE A 144 -15.75 8.61 5.40
C PHE A 144 -16.91 9.21 4.58
N PRO A 145 -18.18 9.00 5.00
CA PRO A 145 -19.31 9.63 4.36
C PRO A 145 -19.18 11.15 4.32
N GLN A 146 -19.38 11.74 3.13
CA GLN A 146 -19.21 13.19 2.92
C GLN A 146 -20.26 14.06 3.64
N HIS A 147 -21.37 13.46 4.06
CA HIS A 147 -22.47 14.16 4.75
C HIS A 147 -22.28 14.21 6.27
N LEU A 148 -21.23 13.60 6.82
CA LEU A 148 -20.93 13.71 8.24
C LEU A 148 -20.56 15.14 8.60
N THR A 149 -21.11 15.61 9.72
CA THR A 149 -20.60 16.81 10.40
C THR A 149 -19.18 16.56 10.92
N ARG A 150 -18.49 17.65 11.29
CA ARG A 150 -17.13 17.56 11.85
C ARG A 150 -17.09 16.66 13.08
N ASP A 151 -18.02 16.85 14.01
CA ASP A 151 -18.07 16.12 15.29
C ASP A 151 -18.36 14.64 15.04
N GLN A 152 -19.32 14.32 14.16
CA GLN A 152 -19.59 12.93 13.78
C GLN A 152 -18.38 12.24 13.14
N ALA A 153 -17.61 12.97 12.34
CA ALA A 153 -16.40 12.43 11.73
C ALA A 153 -15.25 12.29 12.75
N GLU A 154 -15.20 13.13 13.78
CA GLU A 154 -14.28 12.99 14.92
C GLU A 154 -14.64 11.79 15.80
N ASP A 155 -15.92 11.62 16.13
CA ASP A 155 -16.42 10.48 16.89
C ASP A 155 -16.18 9.14 16.16
N ALA A 156 -16.45 9.10 14.85
CA ALA A 156 -16.18 7.92 14.03
C ALA A 156 -14.68 7.61 13.95
N GLN A 157 -13.83 8.65 13.86
CA GLN A 157 -12.38 8.46 13.92
C GLN A 157 -11.96 7.86 15.27
N LEU A 158 -12.40 8.43 16.38
CA LEU A 158 -12.08 7.94 17.71
C LEU A 158 -12.50 6.48 17.88
N MET A 159 -13.71 6.13 17.45
CA MET A 159 -14.22 4.77 17.47
C MET A 159 -13.33 3.80 16.68
N LEU A 160 -12.95 4.16 15.44
CA LEU A 160 -12.06 3.31 14.62
C LEU A 160 -10.65 3.18 15.22
N GLU A 161 -10.16 4.23 15.88
CA GLU A 161 -8.84 4.30 16.50
C GLU A 161 -8.77 3.63 17.89
N GLN A 162 -9.91 3.34 18.54
CA GLN A 162 -9.94 2.66 19.85
C GLN A 162 -9.23 1.30 19.83
N ARG A 163 -9.14 0.64 18.68
CA ARG A 163 -8.48 -0.66 18.49
C ARG A 163 -7.12 -0.57 17.80
N ALA A 164 -6.61 0.64 17.59
CA ALA A 164 -5.38 0.88 16.86
C ALA A 164 -4.16 0.70 17.78
N ASP A 165 -3.90 -0.52 18.23
CA ASP A 165 -2.85 -0.80 19.23
C ASP A 165 -1.48 -1.11 18.63
N TRP A 166 -1.38 -1.17 17.31
CA TRP A 166 -0.17 -1.58 16.62
C TRP A 166 0.62 -0.39 16.10
N TYR A 167 1.89 -0.30 16.48
CA TYR A 167 2.84 0.60 15.85
C TYR A 167 3.57 -0.10 14.68
N PRO A 168 4.08 0.64 13.68
CA PRO A 168 4.82 0.04 12.57
C PRO A 168 5.94 -0.93 12.97
N PRO A 169 6.76 -0.65 14.02
CA PRO A 169 7.80 -1.59 14.46
C PRO A 169 7.24 -2.92 15.00
N ASP A 170 6.07 -2.91 15.64
CA ASP A 170 5.46 -4.12 16.19
C ASP A 170 4.85 -4.99 15.09
N ILE A 171 4.25 -4.36 14.07
CA ILE A 171 3.80 -5.04 12.85
C ILE A 171 4.99 -5.67 12.12
N ALA A 172 6.09 -4.93 11.99
CA ALA A 172 7.32 -5.43 11.38
C ALA A 172 7.98 -6.56 12.19
N ARG A 173 7.84 -6.56 13.52
CA ARG A 173 8.31 -7.67 14.36
C ARG A 173 7.48 -8.93 14.14
N ARG A 174 6.15 -8.78 13.99
CA ARG A 174 5.23 -9.89 13.79
C ARG A 174 5.33 -10.51 12.40
N TYR A 175 5.26 -9.68 11.35
CA TYR A 175 5.17 -10.15 9.96
C TYR A 175 6.50 -10.04 9.19
N GLY A 176 7.56 -9.51 9.81
CA GLY A 176 8.87 -9.35 9.21
C GLY A 176 9.17 -7.91 8.80
N ARG A 177 10.47 -7.60 8.67
CA ARG A 177 11.01 -6.23 8.54
C ARG A 177 10.46 -5.40 7.37
N PHE A 178 9.88 -6.07 6.36
CA PHE A 178 9.35 -5.44 5.15
C PHE A 178 7.83 -5.20 5.19
N ALA A 179 7.13 -5.68 6.22
CA ALA A 179 5.67 -5.62 6.28
C ALA A 179 5.10 -4.19 6.25
N MET A 180 5.86 -3.22 6.77
CA MET A 180 5.48 -1.80 6.78
C MET A 180 6.22 -0.97 5.72
N GLN A 181 6.82 -1.63 4.72
CA GLN A 181 7.43 -0.96 3.57
C GLN A 181 6.50 -1.09 2.37
N LEU A 182 5.97 0.03 1.89
CA LEU A 182 5.13 0.08 0.67
C LEU A 182 5.95 0.51 -0.53
#